data_AF-A0A1X0RUB7-F1
#
_entry.id   AF-A0A1X0RUB7-F1
#
_cell.length_a   1.000
_cell.length_b   1.000
_cell.length_c   1.000
_cell.angle_alpha   90.00
_cell.angle_beta   90.00
_cell.angle_gamma   90.00
#
_symmetry.space_group_name_H-M   'P 1'
#
loop_
_entity.id
_entity.type
_entity.pdbx_description
1 polymer ?
#
loop_
_entity_poly.entity_id
_entity_poly.type
_entity_poly.pdbx_seq_one_letter_code
_entity_poly.pdbx_strand_id
1 'polypeptide(L)'
;MILPNIRSKIPLNARQAIANRLFQEFKRIYTPILSQQPSIATEHAARQEENILNTAANLAGYKQLAMTILGRLKKRPACTGVEDTGIDGEWKDLAAKEKEMDDFLNNIDKCVASVEQLKELGYPLPDLFNAVPEQTFAITTVGDIATCDRCKKEYTVKNVLTKEDMETCTYHPLRMATVQRNGEKRRVYRCCGDAIDSNGCTRGPHVYKEESLTVLHQKMPFVTAPARDISGSKIRHKLVALDCEMGYTTAGMELIRLTVVDEQKNKLLDELVLPSNMIIDLNTRFSGVKTLEGAKYDLDGIRKKLFEYVDQDTIIVGHGLENDMCALRLVHTKVVDTVILYPHRAGLPFRNSLRGLASSVTKKFIQDSSDGHDSLEDASICIDLLKQYIIRKKQ
;
A
#
# COMPACT_ATOMS: atom_id res chain seq x y z
N MET A 1 1.78 38.95 -23.90
CA MET A 1 2.64 39.29 -25.06
C MET A 1 3.90 38.44 -24.94
N ILE A 2 4.29 37.70 -25.97
CA ILE A 2 5.52 36.88 -25.90
C ILE A 2 6.71 37.82 -26.09
N LEU A 3 7.66 37.77 -25.16
CA LEU A 3 8.84 38.62 -25.20
C LEU A 3 9.79 38.18 -26.35
N PRO A 4 10.51 39.14 -26.97
CA PRO A 4 11.54 38.82 -27.94
C PRO A 4 12.59 37.89 -27.34
N ASN A 5 12.83 36.75 -28.00
CA ASN A 5 13.88 35.81 -27.61
C ASN A 5 14.95 35.80 -28.71
N ILE A 6 16.09 36.42 -28.42
CA ILE A 6 17.21 36.59 -29.36
C ILE A 6 17.82 35.23 -29.76
N ARG A 7 17.64 34.19 -28.94
CA ARG A 7 18.11 32.82 -29.21
C ARG A 7 17.10 31.96 -29.99
N SER A 8 15.88 32.45 -30.21
CA SER A 8 14.84 31.73 -30.93
C SER A 8 15.11 31.70 -32.43
N LYS A 9 15.22 30.50 -32.99
CA LYS A 9 15.25 30.27 -34.46
C LYS A 9 13.86 30.45 -35.11
N ILE A 10 12.82 30.59 -34.29
CA ILE A 10 11.43 30.75 -34.73
C ILE A 10 11.07 32.25 -34.74
N PRO A 11 10.53 32.79 -35.86
CA PRO A 11 10.13 34.20 -35.97
C PRO A 11 9.12 34.64 -34.90
N LEU A 12 9.32 35.84 -34.33
CA LEU A 12 8.48 36.38 -33.26
C LEU A 12 7.00 36.50 -33.67
N ASN A 13 6.72 36.90 -34.92
CA ASN A 13 5.36 37.00 -35.43
C ASN A 13 4.62 35.65 -35.43
N ALA A 14 5.31 34.56 -35.81
CA ALA A 14 4.76 33.21 -35.79
C ALA A 14 4.49 32.75 -34.36
N ARG A 15 5.43 33.02 -33.44
CA ARG A 15 5.26 32.71 -32.01
C ARG A 15 4.10 33.47 -31.39
N GLN A 16 4.00 34.78 -31.67
CA GLN A 16 2.92 35.62 -31.17
C GLN A 16 1.55 35.17 -31.69
N ALA A 17 1.47 34.74 -32.96
CA ALA A 17 0.24 34.20 -33.54
C ALA A 17 -0.22 32.90 -32.85
N ILE A 18 0.71 31.99 -32.54
CA ILE A 18 0.41 30.74 -31.81
C ILE A 18 0.02 31.04 -30.36
N ALA A 19 0.79 31.87 -29.66
CA ALA A 19 0.48 32.27 -28.28
C ALA A 19 -0.90 32.91 -28.15
N ASN A 20 -1.29 33.76 -29.12
CA ASN A 20 -2.63 34.35 -29.15
C ASN A 20 -3.71 33.27 -29.31
N ARG A 21 -3.50 32.25 -30.16
CA ARG A 21 -4.45 31.13 -30.32
C ARG A 21 -4.54 30.29 -29.05
N LEU A 22 -3.40 29.98 -28.42
CA LEU A 22 -3.36 29.26 -27.14
C LEU A 22 -4.11 30.04 -26.05
N PHE A 23 -3.89 31.34 -25.98
CA PHE A 23 -4.60 32.22 -25.04
C PHE A 23 -6.12 32.20 -25.24
N GLN A 24 -6.61 32.22 -26.49
CA GLN A 24 -8.06 32.14 -26.73
C GLN A 24 -8.65 30.81 -26.25
N GLU A 25 -7.96 29.69 -26.50
CA GLU A 25 -8.41 28.39 -26.00
C GLU A 25 -8.36 28.30 -24.48
N PHE A 26 -7.28 28.76 -23.83
CA PHE A 26 -7.22 28.79 -22.37
C PHE A 26 -8.23 29.74 -21.75
N LYS A 27 -8.52 30.88 -22.37
CA LYS A 27 -9.58 31.80 -21.94
C LYS A 27 -10.96 31.14 -22.02
N ARG A 28 -11.23 30.40 -23.11
CA ARG A 28 -12.46 29.61 -23.26
C ARG A 28 -12.58 28.55 -22.16
N ILE A 29 -11.50 27.80 -21.91
CA ILE A 29 -11.47 26.75 -20.89
C ILE A 29 -11.68 27.35 -19.49
N TYR A 30 -10.95 28.41 -19.13
CA TYR A 30 -10.93 29.00 -17.78
C TYR A 30 -12.05 30.00 -17.50
N THR A 31 -13.00 30.18 -18.42
CA THR A 31 -14.10 31.16 -18.29
C THR A 31 -14.76 31.14 -16.90
N PRO A 32 -15.04 29.99 -16.26
CA PRO A 32 -15.65 29.94 -14.92
C PRO A 32 -14.79 30.49 -13.77
N ILE A 33 -13.45 30.48 -13.89
CA ILE A 33 -12.53 30.84 -12.80
C ILE A 33 -11.80 32.17 -13.01
N LEU A 34 -11.98 32.83 -14.15
CA LEU A 34 -11.27 34.08 -14.49
C LEU A 34 -11.56 35.23 -13.52
N SER A 35 -12.69 35.22 -12.81
CA SER A 35 -12.99 36.19 -11.76
C SER A 35 -12.09 36.05 -10.54
N GLN A 36 -11.64 34.82 -10.24
CA GLN A 36 -10.74 34.51 -9.13
C GLN A 36 -9.28 34.59 -9.55
N GLN A 37 -8.95 34.14 -10.77
CA GLN A 37 -7.60 34.11 -11.32
C GLN A 37 -7.57 34.73 -12.73
N PRO A 38 -7.50 36.07 -12.85
CA PRO A 38 -7.59 36.75 -14.14
C PRO A 38 -6.36 36.54 -15.04
N SER A 39 -5.18 36.23 -14.47
CA SER A 39 -3.94 36.06 -15.22
C SER A 39 -3.69 34.64 -15.75
N ILE A 40 -4.39 33.62 -15.23
CA ILE A 40 -4.05 32.20 -15.46
C ILE A 40 -4.05 31.80 -16.94
N ALA A 41 -5.01 32.32 -17.73
CA ALA A 41 -5.05 32.03 -19.16
C ALA A 41 -3.83 32.58 -19.91
N THR A 42 -3.31 33.73 -19.48
CA THR A 42 -2.12 34.36 -20.07
C THR A 42 -0.86 33.59 -19.68
N GLU A 43 -0.74 33.21 -18.41
CA GLU A 43 0.39 32.45 -17.87
C GLU A 43 0.49 31.06 -18.52
N HIS A 44 -0.61 30.32 -18.57
CA HIS A 44 -0.65 28.99 -19.20
C HIS A 44 -0.44 29.04 -20.71
N ALA A 45 -0.94 30.07 -21.41
CA ALA A 45 -0.63 30.27 -22.82
C ALA A 45 0.86 30.52 -23.08
N ALA A 46 1.51 31.33 -22.25
CA ALA A 46 2.94 31.59 -22.35
C ALA A 46 3.77 30.34 -22.03
N ARG A 47 3.46 29.64 -20.94
CA ARG A 47 4.16 28.40 -20.54
C ARG A 47 4.02 27.29 -21.58
N GLN A 48 2.81 27.12 -22.14
CA GLN A 48 2.59 26.14 -23.20
C GLN A 48 3.38 26.48 -24.48
N GLU A 49 3.45 27.75 -24.86
CA GLU A 49 4.23 28.20 -26.03
C GLU A 49 5.73 27.95 -25.82
N GLU A 50 6.23 28.26 -24.63
CA GLU A 50 7.63 28.02 -24.25
C GLU A 50 7.98 26.53 -24.31
N ASN A 51 7.10 25.65 -23.81
CA ASN A 51 7.29 24.20 -23.93
C ASN A 51 7.35 23.72 -25.39
N ILE A 52 6.50 24.28 -26.26
CA ILE A 52 6.54 23.98 -27.69
C ILE A 52 7.86 24.45 -28.31
N LEU A 53 8.31 25.66 -27.97
CA LEU A 53 9.55 26.23 -28.47
C LEU A 53 10.76 25.38 -28.07
N ASN A 54 10.82 24.95 -26.81
CA ASN A 54 11.92 24.14 -26.28
C ASN A 54 11.96 22.74 -26.91
N THR A 55 10.82 22.21 -27.33
CA THR A 55 10.72 20.87 -27.96
C THR A 55 11.00 20.92 -29.47
N ALA A 56 10.68 22.03 -30.13
CA ALA A 56 10.76 22.12 -31.59
C ALA A 56 12.16 22.47 -32.10
N ALA A 57 12.71 21.65 -33.01
CA ALA A 57 14.02 21.90 -33.62
C ALA A 57 13.99 22.98 -34.73
N ASN A 58 12.84 23.19 -35.38
CA ASN A 58 12.69 24.09 -36.52
C ASN A 58 11.24 24.64 -36.64
N LEU A 59 11.02 25.59 -37.57
CA LEU A 59 9.73 26.26 -37.76
C LEU A 59 8.59 25.32 -38.15
N ALA A 60 8.86 24.30 -38.96
CA ALA A 60 7.85 23.33 -39.38
C ALA A 60 7.39 22.48 -38.18
N GLY A 61 8.34 21.93 -37.43
CA GLY A 61 8.07 21.16 -36.20
C GLY A 61 7.33 21.98 -35.15
N TYR A 62 7.72 23.25 -34.95
CA TYR A 62 7.05 24.18 -34.06
C TYR A 62 5.56 24.35 -34.42
N LYS A 63 5.26 24.60 -35.70
CA LYS A 63 3.88 24.75 -36.18
C LYS A 63 3.09 23.45 -36.02
N GLN A 64 3.69 22.30 -36.31
CA GLN A 64 3.04 21.00 -36.21
C GLN A 64 2.68 20.63 -34.75
N LEU A 65 3.62 20.81 -33.82
CA LEU A 65 3.36 20.61 -32.38
C LEU A 65 2.26 21.56 -31.90
N ALA A 66 2.36 22.85 -32.25
CA ALA A 66 1.39 23.85 -31.85
C ALA A 66 -0.03 23.52 -32.35
N MET A 67 -0.17 23.09 -33.60
CA MET A 67 -1.48 22.67 -34.14
C MET A 67 -2.02 21.41 -33.43
N THR A 68 -1.14 20.46 -33.11
CA THR A 68 -1.52 19.24 -32.38
C THR A 68 -2.06 19.57 -31.00
N ILE A 69 -1.34 20.41 -30.24
CA ILE A 69 -1.75 20.87 -28.89
C ILE A 69 -3.03 21.69 -28.95
N LEU A 70 -3.14 22.65 -29.88
CA LEU A 70 -4.37 23.41 -30.09
C LEU A 70 -5.55 22.48 -30.42
N GLY A 71 -5.33 21.42 -31.20
CA GLY A 71 -6.35 20.40 -31.48
C GLY A 71 -6.84 19.68 -30.23
N ARG A 72 -5.97 19.43 -29.25
CA ARG A 72 -6.34 18.84 -27.94
C ARG A 72 -7.06 19.85 -27.05
N LEU A 73 -6.53 21.08 -26.95
CA LEU A 73 -7.15 22.16 -26.16
C LEU A 73 -8.56 22.49 -26.64
N LYS A 74 -8.84 22.41 -27.95
CA LYS A 74 -10.19 22.59 -28.50
C LYS A 74 -11.20 21.55 -28.02
N LYS A 75 -10.75 20.32 -27.75
CA LYS A 75 -11.60 19.23 -27.26
C LYS A 75 -11.83 19.29 -25.75
N ARG A 76 -11.02 20.05 -25.02
CA ARG A 76 -11.12 20.17 -23.56
C ARG A 76 -12.40 20.93 -23.16
N PRO A 77 -13.20 20.41 -22.21
CA PRO A 77 -14.36 21.13 -21.67
C PRO A 77 -13.95 22.39 -20.90
N ALA A 78 -14.93 23.22 -20.52
CA ALA A 78 -14.68 24.32 -19.58
C ALA A 78 -14.27 23.76 -18.21
N CYS A 79 -13.38 24.46 -17.50
CA CYS A 79 -12.91 24.00 -16.20
C CYS A 79 -14.04 24.06 -15.17
N THR A 80 -14.07 23.09 -14.27
CA THR A 80 -15.04 23.00 -13.18
C THR A 80 -14.58 23.71 -11.90
N GLY A 81 -13.26 23.85 -11.71
CA GLY A 81 -12.64 24.48 -10.54
C GLY A 81 -11.17 24.85 -10.79
N VAL A 82 -10.47 25.29 -9.74
CA VAL A 82 -9.05 25.71 -9.82
C VAL A 82 -8.13 24.50 -10.01
N GLU A 83 -8.52 23.36 -9.45
CA GLU A 83 -7.92 22.04 -9.60
C GLU A 83 -8.04 21.46 -11.03
N ASP A 84 -8.99 21.98 -11.83
CA ASP A 84 -9.22 21.61 -13.22
C ASP A 84 -8.46 22.55 -14.20
N THR A 85 -7.25 22.96 -13.79
CA THR A 85 -6.37 23.84 -14.57
C THR A 85 -5.07 23.13 -14.92
N GLY A 86 -4.38 23.61 -15.97
CA GLY A 86 -3.11 23.03 -16.40
C GLY A 86 -2.91 23.14 -17.90
N ILE A 87 -1.64 23.05 -18.34
CA ILE A 87 -1.29 23.04 -19.76
C ILE A 87 -1.42 21.61 -20.34
N ASP A 88 -1.31 21.45 -21.66
CA ASP A 88 -1.31 20.13 -22.32
C ASP A 88 -0.18 19.26 -21.77
N GLY A 89 -0.50 18.02 -21.41
CA GLY A 89 0.41 17.08 -20.75
C GLY A 89 0.39 17.13 -19.22
N GLU A 90 0.03 18.27 -18.62
CA GLU A 90 -0.17 18.40 -17.16
C GLU A 90 -1.64 18.19 -16.77
N TRP A 91 -2.56 18.71 -17.60
CA TRP A 91 -3.98 18.59 -17.33
C TRP A 91 -4.47 17.14 -17.42
N LYS A 92 -5.30 16.76 -16.46
CA LYS A 92 -6.00 15.48 -16.41
C LYS A 92 -7.49 15.74 -16.46
N ASP A 93 -8.17 15.09 -17.39
CA ASP A 93 -9.61 15.13 -17.51
C ASP A 93 -10.26 14.52 -16.25
N LEU A 94 -10.87 15.38 -15.43
CA LEU A 94 -11.52 14.97 -14.17
C LEU A 94 -12.68 14.01 -14.43
N ALA A 95 -13.49 14.25 -15.46
CA ALA A 95 -14.62 13.39 -15.79
C ALA A 95 -14.16 12.02 -16.29
N ALA A 96 -13.07 11.98 -17.08
CA ALA A 96 -12.46 10.70 -17.47
C ALA A 96 -11.89 9.96 -16.25
N LYS A 97 -11.24 10.66 -15.33
CA LYS A 97 -10.70 10.09 -14.09
C LYS A 97 -11.80 9.54 -13.17
N GLU A 98 -12.90 10.27 -13.02
CA GLU A 98 -14.08 9.82 -12.28
C GLU A 98 -14.67 8.56 -12.92
N LYS A 99 -14.87 8.58 -14.24
CA LYS A 99 -15.34 7.40 -14.98
C LYS A 99 -14.42 6.20 -14.84
N GLU A 100 -13.10 6.39 -14.92
CA GLU A 100 -12.12 5.32 -14.68
C GLU A 100 -12.21 4.76 -13.26
N MET A 101 -12.44 5.63 -12.27
CA MET A 101 -12.64 5.22 -10.88
C MET A 101 -13.95 4.43 -10.70
N ASP A 102 -15.05 4.91 -11.28
CA ASP A 102 -16.34 4.22 -11.26
C ASP A 102 -16.23 2.85 -11.94
N ASP A 103 -15.62 2.79 -13.12
CA ASP A 103 -15.37 1.55 -13.84
C ASP A 103 -14.48 0.58 -13.04
N PHE A 104 -13.51 1.10 -12.29
CA PHE A 104 -12.69 0.32 -11.37
C PHE A 104 -13.54 -0.23 -10.21
N LEU A 105 -14.21 0.64 -9.47
CA LEU A 105 -15.04 0.29 -8.31
C LEU A 105 -16.22 -0.62 -8.67
N ASN A 106 -16.75 -0.56 -9.88
CA ASN A 106 -17.82 -1.46 -10.34
C ASN A 106 -17.33 -2.88 -10.64
N ASN A 107 -16.02 -3.12 -10.67
CA ASN A 107 -15.44 -4.43 -11.00
C ASN A 107 -14.66 -5.08 -9.86
N ILE A 108 -14.45 -4.41 -8.72
CA ILE A 108 -13.71 -4.97 -7.57
C ILE A 108 -14.42 -6.17 -6.93
N ASP A 109 -15.75 -6.21 -6.96
CA ASP A 109 -16.54 -7.30 -6.37
C ASP A 109 -16.21 -8.66 -7.01
N LYS A 110 -15.79 -8.66 -8.29
CA LYS A 110 -15.37 -9.87 -9.04
C LYS A 110 -14.02 -10.41 -8.58
N CYS A 111 -13.28 -9.65 -7.78
CA CYS A 111 -11.94 -9.98 -7.30
C CYS A 111 -11.96 -10.42 -5.83
N VAL A 112 -13.11 -10.34 -5.15
CA VAL A 112 -13.26 -10.78 -3.76
C VAL A 112 -13.01 -12.28 -3.67
N ALA A 113 -12.16 -12.67 -2.72
CA ALA A 113 -11.81 -14.06 -2.48
C ALA A 113 -13.03 -14.88 -2.06
N SER A 114 -13.09 -16.14 -2.50
CA SER A 114 -14.09 -17.08 -1.97
C SER A 114 -13.73 -17.49 -0.54
N VAL A 115 -14.72 -17.97 0.22
CA VAL A 115 -14.50 -18.44 1.59
C VAL A 115 -13.51 -19.60 1.64
N GLU A 116 -13.51 -20.47 0.62
CA GLU A 116 -12.57 -21.58 0.48
C GLU A 116 -11.13 -21.09 0.29
N GLN A 117 -10.94 -20.05 -0.53
CA GLN A 117 -9.61 -19.44 -0.74
C GLN A 117 -9.10 -18.76 0.55
N LEU A 118 -9.97 -18.05 1.26
CA LEU A 118 -9.63 -17.47 2.56
C LEU A 118 -9.27 -18.55 3.58
N LYS A 119 -10.00 -19.67 3.60
CA LYS A 119 -9.70 -20.81 4.46
C LYS A 119 -8.35 -21.45 4.12
N GLU A 120 -8.03 -21.65 2.85
CA GLU A 120 -6.76 -22.22 2.39
C GLU A 120 -5.56 -21.33 2.76
N LEU A 121 -5.75 -20.02 2.78
CA LEU A 121 -4.73 -19.06 3.24
C LEU A 121 -4.65 -18.90 4.75
N GLY A 122 -5.58 -19.48 5.52
CA GLY A 122 -5.58 -19.43 6.99
C GLY A 122 -6.21 -18.17 7.59
N TYR A 123 -7.15 -17.53 6.88
CA TYR A 123 -7.86 -16.37 7.42
C TYR A 123 -8.77 -16.73 8.60
N PRO A 124 -8.95 -15.82 9.57
CA PRO A 124 -10.01 -15.94 10.55
C PRO A 124 -11.38 -15.81 9.88
N LEU A 125 -12.24 -16.81 10.10
CA LEU A 125 -13.57 -16.91 9.49
C LEU A 125 -14.68 -16.94 10.56
N PRO A 126 -15.94 -16.63 10.20
CA PRO A 126 -17.06 -16.58 11.14
C PRO A 126 -17.28 -17.87 11.96
N ASP A 127 -16.90 -19.03 11.44
CA ASP A 127 -16.99 -20.31 12.14
C ASP A 127 -16.20 -20.33 13.45
N LEU A 128 -15.22 -19.45 13.61
CA LEU A 128 -14.45 -19.26 14.84
C LEU A 128 -15.34 -18.87 16.03
N PHE A 129 -16.45 -18.16 15.78
CA PHE A 129 -17.42 -17.77 16.81
C PHE A 129 -18.30 -18.93 17.29
N ASN A 130 -18.37 -20.01 16.51
CA ASN A 130 -19.12 -21.21 16.88
C ASN A 130 -18.30 -22.17 17.76
N ALA A 131 -16.99 -21.98 17.83
CA ALA A 131 -16.14 -22.75 18.73
C ALA A 131 -16.43 -22.31 20.18
N VAL A 132 -17.04 -23.21 20.96
CA VAL A 132 -17.28 -22.96 22.39
C VAL A 132 -15.91 -22.80 23.06
N PRO A 133 -15.64 -21.69 23.78
CA PRO A 133 -14.41 -21.57 24.54
C PRO A 133 -14.43 -22.62 25.66
N GLU A 134 -13.62 -23.68 25.54
CA GLU A 134 -13.58 -24.74 26.56
C GLU A 134 -13.05 -24.27 27.92
N GLN A 135 -12.47 -23.07 28.02
CA GLN A 135 -12.11 -22.41 29.27
C GLN A 135 -11.78 -20.92 29.04
N THR A 136 -12.44 -20.04 29.78
CA THR A 136 -12.18 -18.58 29.82
C THR A 136 -11.18 -18.21 30.92
N PHE A 137 -10.07 -18.93 31.01
CA PHE A 137 -8.94 -18.48 31.84
C PHE A 137 -8.00 -17.64 30.97
N ALA A 138 -7.43 -16.59 31.56
CA ALA A 138 -6.33 -15.87 30.93
C ALA A 138 -5.20 -16.86 30.65
N ILE A 139 -5.06 -17.30 29.39
CA ILE A 139 -3.99 -18.18 28.96
C ILE A 139 -2.71 -17.34 28.95
N THR A 140 -2.03 -17.31 30.09
CA THR A 140 -0.65 -16.86 30.15
C THR A 140 0.20 -17.91 29.46
N THR A 141 1.00 -17.49 28.47
CA THR A 141 1.99 -18.35 27.83
C THR A 141 3.29 -18.42 28.62
N VAL A 142 3.42 -17.62 29.68
CA VAL A 142 4.60 -17.61 30.53
C VAL A 142 4.75 -18.96 31.21
N GLY A 143 5.91 -19.60 31.00
CA GLY A 143 6.20 -20.95 31.49
C GLY A 143 5.99 -22.05 30.44
N ASP A 144 5.27 -21.76 29.35
CA ASP A 144 5.07 -22.72 28.27
C ASP A 144 6.34 -22.85 27.41
N ILE A 145 6.45 -24.00 26.76
CA ILE A 145 7.49 -24.26 25.75
C ILE A 145 6.98 -23.78 24.40
N ALA A 146 7.71 -22.88 23.76
CA ALA A 146 7.43 -22.40 22.41
C ALA A 146 8.61 -22.69 21.47
N THR A 147 8.31 -22.89 20.19
CA THR A 147 9.34 -22.96 19.13
C THR A 147 9.70 -21.56 18.66
N CYS A 148 10.97 -21.19 18.75
CA CYS A 148 11.44 -19.86 18.35
C CYS A 148 11.29 -19.65 16.85
N ASP A 149 10.62 -18.58 16.40
CA ASP A 149 10.41 -18.30 14.98
C ASP A 149 11.72 -18.01 14.22
N ARG A 150 12.74 -17.54 14.94
CA ARG A 150 14.05 -17.17 14.38
C ARG A 150 14.97 -18.36 14.16
N CYS A 151 15.31 -19.08 15.23
CA CYS A 151 16.29 -20.17 15.19
C CYS A 151 15.66 -21.57 15.21
N LYS A 152 14.33 -21.66 15.33
CA LYS A 152 13.54 -22.90 15.38
C LYS A 152 13.84 -23.83 16.57
N LYS A 153 14.60 -23.36 17.57
CA LYS A 153 14.81 -24.07 18.85
C LYS A 153 13.65 -23.84 19.82
N GLU A 154 13.38 -24.84 20.65
CA GLU A 154 12.43 -24.73 21.76
C GLU A 154 13.01 -23.90 22.90
N TYR A 155 12.14 -23.13 23.57
CA TYR A 155 12.51 -22.35 24.74
C TYR A 155 11.29 -22.10 25.64
N THR A 156 11.53 -21.81 26.91
CA THR A 156 10.49 -21.42 27.86
C THR A 156 10.18 -19.93 27.74
N VAL A 157 8.91 -19.58 27.53
CA VAL A 157 8.47 -18.19 27.47
C VAL A 157 8.55 -17.56 28.85
N LYS A 158 9.25 -16.43 28.96
CA LYS A 158 9.43 -15.68 30.21
C LYS A 158 8.61 -14.37 30.18
N ASN A 159 8.09 -13.97 31.34
CA ASN A 159 7.39 -12.69 31.48
C ASN A 159 8.35 -11.49 31.43
N VAL A 160 9.53 -11.62 32.03
CA VAL A 160 10.57 -10.58 32.06
C VAL A 160 11.84 -11.17 31.51
N LEU A 161 12.39 -10.54 30.47
CA LEU A 161 13.63 -10.97 29.84
C LEU A 161 14.82 -10.30 30.52
N THR A 162 15.83 -11.10 30.86
CA THR A 162 17.12 -10.60 31.32
C THR A 162 17.97 -10.10 30.16
N LYS A 163 19.09 -9.41 30.45
CA LYS A 163 20.05 -9.02 29.41
C LYS A 163 20.60 -10.22 28.63
N GLU A 164 20.76 -11.36 29.29
CA GLU A 164 21.21 -12.61 28.65
C GLU A 164 20.14 -13.16 27.70
N ASP A 165 18.87 -13.15 28.12
CA ASP A 165 17.75 -13.59 27.28
C ASP A 165 17.66 -12.77 25.98
N MET A 166 17.99 -11.48 26.04
CA MET A 166 18.01 -10.58 24.88
C MET A 166 19.09 -10.90 23.84
N GLU A 167 20.06 -11.77 24.14
CA GLU A 167 21.19 -12.10 23.26
C GLU A 167 21.35 -13.61 23.00
N THR A 168 20.45 -14.44 23.52
CA THR A 168 20.59 -15.91 23.53
C THR A 168 20.31 -16.54 22.16
N CYS A 169 19.36 -16.01 21.38
CA CYS A 169 18.99 -16.56 20.09
C CYS A 169 19.96 -16.10 19.00
N THR A 170 20.66 -17.04 18.36
CA THR A 170 21.48 -16.78 17.15
C THR A 170 20.74 -17.27 15.90
N TYR A 171 20.59 -16.40 14.90
CA TYR A 171 19.77 -16.67 13.71
C TYR A 171 20.20 -15.87 12.48
N HIS A 172 19.69 -16.26 11.30
CA HIS A 172 19.81 -15.50 10.06
C HIS A 172 18.49 -14.74 9.79
N PRO A 173 18.50 -13.40 9.78
CA PRO A 173 17.26 -12.63 9.63
C PRO A 173 16.68 -12.71 8.20
N LEU A 174 17.52 -12.87 7.17
CA LEU A 174 17.04 -12.91 5.78
C LEU A 174 17.04 -14.32 5.23
N ARG A 175 15.99 -14.64 4.46
CA ARG A 175 15.87 -15.92 3.76
C ARG A 175 17.03 -16.16 2.79
N MET A 176 17.38 -17.42 2.62
CA MET A 176 18.37 -17.86 1.63
C MET A 176 17.98 -17.47 0.21
N ALA A 177 18.97 -17.18 -0.62
CA ALA A 177 18.82 -16.98 -2.04
C ALA A 177 19.89 -17.78 -2.80
N THR A 178 19.55 -18.17 -4.03
CA THR A 178 20.53 -18.76 -4.95
C THR A 178 21.29 -17.63 -5.63
N VAL A 179 22.59 -17.58 -5.41
CA VAL A 179 23.51 -16.65 -6.08
C VAL A 179 24.41 -17.42 -7.03
N GLN A 180 24.71 -16.82 -8.17
CA GLN A 180 25.65 -17.38 -9.14
C GLN A 180 26.99 -16.66 -8.96
N ARG A 181 28.04 -17.40 -8.57
CA ARG A 181 29.41 -16.91 -8.48
C ARG A 181 30.29 -17.81 -9.33
N ASN A 182 31.06 -17.22 -10.25
CA ASN A 182 31.96 -17.94 -11.17
C ASN A 182 31.29 -19.09 -11.95
N GLY A 183 30.03 -18.91 -12.34
CA GLY A 183 29.25 -19.93 -13.06
C GLY A 183 28.59 -20.99 -12.17
N GLU A 184 28.97 -21.10 -10.90
CA GLU A 184 28.40 -22.06 -9.95
C GLU A 184 27.22 -21.44 -9.18
N LYS A 185 26.11 -22.19 -9.06
CA LYS A 185 24.95 -21.79 -8.26
C LYS A 185 25.17 -22.23 -6.81
N ARG A 186 25.25 -21.28 -5.89
CA ARG A 186 25.34 -21.56 -4.45
C ARG A 186 24.14 -20.96 -3.73
N ARG A 187 23.61 -21.67 -2.73
CA ARG A 187 22.58 -21.14 -1.82
C ARG A 187 23.26 -20.49 -0.63
N VAL A 188 22.97 -19.22 -0.40
CA VAL A 188 23.55 -18.45 0.70
C VAL A 188 22.47 -17.65 1.42
N TYR A 189 22.69 -17.33 2.70
CA TYR A 189 21.84 -16.40 3.43
C TYR A 189 22.05 -14.96 2.92
N ARG A 190 20.96 -14.26 2.58
CA ARG A 190 21.06 -12.88 2.05
C ARG A 190 21.61 -11.85 3.04
N CYS A 191 21.60 -12.17 4.34
CA CYS A 191 22.06 -11.27 5.39
C CYS A 191 23.59 -11.21 5.54
N CYS A 192 24.31 -12.28 5.22
CA CYS A 192 25.76 -12.37 5.44
C CYS A 192 26.53 -13.06 4.30
N GLY A 193 25.83 -13.78 3.40
CA GLY A 193 26.45 -14.57 2.35
C GLY A 193 26.95 -15.94 2.79
N ASP A 194 26.69 -16.34 4.04
CA ASP A 194 27.11 -17.63 4.57
C ASP A 194 26.31 -18.80 3.97
N ALA A 195 26.90 -19.99 4.05
CA ALA A 195 26.33 -21.25 3.59
C ALA A 195 25.18 -21.75 4.49
N ILE A 196 24.49 -22.80 4.08
CA ILE A 196 23.27 -23.30 4.75
C ILE A 196 23.48 -23.70 6.22
N ASP A 197 24.65 -24.24 6.56
CA ASP A 197 24.95 -24.80 7.88
C ASP A 197 25.59 -23.79 8.87
N SER A 198 25.58 -22.49 8.57
CA SER A 198 26.11 -21.48 9.49
C SER A 198 25.17 -21.24 10.68
N ASN A 199 25.76 -20.97 11.85
CA ASN A 199 25.06 -20.86 13.13
C ASN A 199 24.20 -19.59 13.33
N GLY A 200 24.00 -18.76 12.30
CA GLY A 200 23.35 -17.44 12.41
C GLY A 200 24.34 -16.29 12.46
N CYS A 201 23.98 -15.15 11.87
CA CYS A 201 24.82 -13.94 11.80
C CYS A 201 24.25 -12.78 12.63
N THR A 202 23.22 -13.02 13.43
CA THR A 202 22.55 -12.03 14.27
C THR A 202 22.18 -12.69 15.59
N ARG A 203 22.32 -11.94 16.69
CA ARG A 203 21.89 -12.34 18.03
C ARG A 203 20.71 -11.49 18.47
N GLY A 204 19.82 -12.07 19.26
CA GLY A 204 18.64 -11.40 19.79
C GLY A 204 17.86 -12.29 20.74
N PRO A 205 16.66 -11.88 21.18
CA PRO A 205 15.80 -12.72 21.99
C PRO A 205 15.18 -13.85 21.17
N HIS A 206 14.87 -14.95 21.85
CA HIS A 206 13.93 -15.94 21.34
C HIS A 206 12.52 -15.34 21.29
N VAL A 207 11.82 -15.56 20.19
CA VAL A 207 10.48 -15.02 19.93
C VAL A 207 9.64 -16.07 19.24
N TYR A 208 8.31 -15.97 19.32
CA TYR A 208 7.40 -16.92 18.68
C TYR A 208 6.20 -16.19 18.07
N LYS A 209 5.49 -16.91 17.22
CA LYS A 209 4.21 -16.50 16.64
C LYS A 209 3.20 -17.60 16.90
N GLU A 210 2.03 -17.23 17.41
CA GLU A 210 0.90 -18.15 17.54
C GLU A 210 0.17 -18.23 16.19
N GLU A 211 0.05 -19.44 15.66
CA GLU A 211 -0.62 -19.70 14.38
C GLU A 211 -2.03 -20.26 14.57
N SER A 212 -2.37 -20.73 15.77
CA SER A 212 -3.69 -21.30 16.05
C SER A 212 -4.74 -20.19 16.27
N LEU A 213 -5.67 -20.05 15.33
CA LEU A 213 -6.77 -19.09 15.41
C LEU A 213 -7.63 -19.28 16.66
N THR A 214 -7.84 -20.52 17.12
CA THR A 214 -8.62 -20.81 18.32
C THR A 214 -7.91 -20.31 19.58
N VAL A 215 -6.60 -20.54 19.67
CA VAL A 215 -5.77 -20.04 20.80
C VAL A 215 -5.71 -18.52 20.77
N LEU A 216 -5.55 -17.91 19.59
CA LEU A 216 -5.61 -16.47 19.43
C LEU A 216 -6.95 -15.89 19.90
N HIS A 217 -8.07 -16.52 19.53
CA HIS A 217 -9.42 -16.10 19.92
C HIS A 217 -9.65 -16.22 21.43
N GLN A 218 -9.12 -17.27 22.06
CA GLN A 218 -9.19 -17.46 23.52
C GLN A 218 -8.38 -16.40 24.27
N LYS A 219 -7.18 -16.05 23.79
CA LYS A 219 -6.34 -15.01 24.39
C LYS A 219 -6.96 -13.63 24.23
N MET A 220 -7.41 -13.33 23.02
CA MET A 220 -8.01 -12.04 22.68
C MET A 220 -9.06 -12.26 21.58
N PRO A 221 -10.34 -12.11 21.90
CA PRO A 221 -11.40 -12.41 20.96
C PRO A 221 -11.29 -11.63 19.65
N PHE A 222 -11.48 -12.37 18.56
CA PHE A 222 -11.73 -11.77 17.27
C PHE A 222 -13.06 -11.02 17.29
N VAL A 223 -13.15 -9.95 16.53
CA VAL A 223 -14.38 -9.16 16.34
C VAL A 223 -14.70 -9.07 14.86
N THR A 224 -15.92 -8.71 14.53
CA THR A 224 -16.31 -8.31 13.17
C THR A 224 -16.41 -6.80 13.08
N ALA A 225 -16.21 -6.26 11.89
CA ALA A 225 -16.58 -4.87 11.60
C ALA A 225 -18.08 -4.64 11.87
N PRO A 226 -18.51 -3.40 12.17
CA PRO A 226 -19.92 -3.09 12.38
C PRO A 226 -20.73 -3.32 11.10
N ALA A 227 -22.02 -3.59 11.24
CA ALA A 227 -22.94 -3.61 10.11
C ALA A 227 -22.97 -2.24 9.40
N ARG A 228 -23.33 -2.26 8.12
CA ARG A 228 -23.49 -1.03 7.34
C ARG A 228 -24.69 -0.24 7.85
N ASP A 229 -24.44 1.02 8.24
CA ASP A 229 -25.51 1.92 8.67
C ASP A 229 -26.24 2.48 7.44
N ILE A 230 -27.49 2.04 7.24
CA ILE A 230 -28.35 2.47 6.12
C ILE A 230 -28.81 3.92 6.31
N SER A 231 -28.70 4.50 7.51
CA SER A 231 -29.14 5.87 7.80
C SER A 231 -28.24 6.95 7.16
N GLY A 232 -27.13 6.57 6.52
CA GLY A 232 -26.32 7.48 5.69
C GLY A 232 -25.50 8.50 6.48
N SER A 233 -25.39 8.36 7.80
CA SER A 233 -24.73 9.37 8.65
C SER A 233 -23.19 9.36 8.55
N LYS A 234 -22.59 8.28 8.03
CA LYS A 234 -21.14 8.18 7.79
C LYS A 234 -20.84 7.62 6.40
N ILE A 235 -20.08 8.37 5.60
CA ILE A 235 -19.55 7.88 4.32
C ILE A 235 -18.47 6.85 4.64
N ARG A 236 -18.74 5.58 4.32
CA ARG A 236 -17.75 4.50 4.39
C ARG A 236 -17.26 4.15 2.99
N HIS A 237 -15.99 3.78 2.90
CA HIS A 237 -15.35 3.48 1.62
C HIS A 237 -15.84 2.14 1.07
N LYS A 238 -16.00 2.05 -0.27
CA LYS A 238 -16.29 0.77 -0.92
C LYS A 238 -15.06 -0.14 -0.90
N LEU A 239 -13.87 0.46 -1.02
CA LEU A 239 -12.58 -0.22 -1.03
C LEU A 239 -11.61 0.52 -0.12
N VAL A 240 -10.90 -0.22 0.72
CA VAL A 240 -9.70 0.28 1.42
C VAL A 240 -8.56 -0.71 1.19
N ALA A 241 -7.33 -0.21 1.19
CA ALA A 241 -6.17 -1.08 1.35
C ALA A 241 -5.59 -0.92 2.74
N LEU A 242 -5.15 -2.02 3.33
CA LEU A 242 -4.51 -2.00 4.65
C LEU A 242 -3.19 -2.78 4.62
N ASP A 243 -2.29 -2.36 5.50
CA ASP A 243 -1.05 -3.07 5.81
C ASP A 243 -0.72 -2.83 7.28
N CYS A 244 -0.29 -3.89 7.96
CA CYS A 244 0.05 -3.89 9.37
C CYS A 244 1.54 -4.15 9.56
N GLU A 245 2.15 -3.44 10.50
CA GLU A 245 3.44 -3.82 11.03
C GLU A 245 3.28 -4.50 12.38
N MET A 246 4.06 -5.56 12.60
CA MET A 246 4.01 -6.37 13.82
C MET A 246 5.34 -6.44 14.55
N GLY A 247 5.26 -6.43 15.88
CA GLY A 247 6.37 -6.61 16.81
C GLY A 247 6.22 -7.90 17.63
N TYR A 248 7.33 -8.40 18.15
CA TYR A 248 7.33 -9.52 19.08
C TYR A 248 7.16 -9.03 20.51
N THR A 249 6.28 -9.70 21.24
CA THR A 249 5.96 -9.46 22.65
C THR A 249 6.10 -10.74 23.47
N THR A 250 5.93 -10.62 24.78
CA THR A 250 5.87 -11.78 25.68
C THR A 250 4.71 -12.74 25.40
N ALA A 251 3.68 -12.30 24.65
CA ALA A 251 2.56 -13.14 24.23
C ALA A 251 2.61 -13.55 22.73
N GLY A 252 3.75 -13.34 22.08
CA GLY A 252 3.95 -13.62 20.65
C GLY A 252 3.87 -12.36 19.82
N MET A 253 3.52 -12.50 18.54
CA MET A 253 3.48 -11.37 17.59
C MET A 253 2.19 -10.54 17.75
N GLU A 254 2.32 -9.23 17.92
CA GLU A 254 1.21 -8.28 18.07
C GLU A 254 1.35 -7.07 17.12
N LEU A 255 0.23 -6.42 16.83
CA LEU A 255 0.15 -5.22 15.99
C LEU A 255 0.90 -4.05 16.66
N ILE A 256 1.75 -3.35 15.88
CA ILE A 256 2.46 -2.16 16.34
C ILE A 256 2.28 -0.93 15.44
N ARG A 257 1.78 -1.11 14.21
CA ARG A 257 1.36 -0.01 13.32
C ARG A 257 0.25 -0.50 12.40
N LEU A 258 -0.75 0.34 12.15
CA LEU A 258 -1.77 0.10 11.14
C LEU A 258 -1.79 1.25 10.15
N THR A 259 -1.69 0.93 8.86
CA THR A 259 -1.85 1.88 7.76
C THR A 259 -3.04 1.48 6.91
N VAL A 260 -3.88 2.47 6.57
CA VAL A 260 -5.08 2.31 5.74
C VAL A 260 -5.13 3.44 4.73
N VAL A 261 -5.36 3.08 3.46
CA VAL A 261 -5.53 4.04 2.37
C VAL A 261 -6.85 3.80 1.62
N ASP A 262 -7.42 4.87 1.08
CA ASP A 262 -8.60 4.82 0.22
C ASP A 262 -8.24 4.35 -1.21
N GLU A 263 -9.25 4.22 -2.08
CA GLU A 263 -9.09 3.76 -3.46
C GLU A 263 -8.28 4.72 -4.37
N GLN A 264 -8.14 5.99 -3.95
CA GLN A 264 -7.26 6.99 -4.57
C GLN A 264 -5.84 6.96 -3.98
N LYS A 265 -5.58 6.13 -2.97
CA LYS A 265 -4.34 5.99 -2.20
C LYS A 265 -4.07 7.17 -1.26
N ASN A 266 -5.10 7.91 -0.86
CA ASN A 266 -4.99 8.87 0.22
C ASN A 266 -4.98 8.14 1.56
N LYS A 267 -4.19 8.65 2.50
CA LYS A 267 -4.01 8.07 3.83
C LYS A 267 -5.21 8.36 4.72
N LEU A 268 -5.95 7.31 5.10
CA LEU A 268 -7.08 7.38 6.03
C LEU A 268 -6.64 7.18 7.48
N LEU A 269 -5.70 6.27 7.69
CA LEU A 269 -5.14 5.92 9.00
C LEU A 269 -3.68 5.52 8.83
N ASP A 270 -2.83 5.96 9.74
CA ASP A 270 -1.41 5.58 9.81
C ASP A 270 -0.91 5.93 11.20
N GLU A 271 -1.09 4.97 12.11
CA GLU A 271 -0.90 5.18 13.54
C GLU A 271 -0.12 4.03 14.15
N LEU A 272 0.75 4.38 15.11
CA LEU A 272 1.39 3.40 15.99
C LEU A 272 0.37 2.85 16.98
N VAL A 273 0.48 1.55 17.26
CA VAL A 273 -0.40 0.81 18.16
C VAL A 273 0.41 0.31 19.33
N LEU A 274 -0.07 0.56 20.54
CA LEU A 274 0.52 0.01 21.75
C LEU A 274 0.01 -1.44 21.92
N PRO A 275 0.90 -2.45 21.89
CA PRO A 275 0.49 -3.83 22.11
C PRO A 275 0.06 -4.06 23.56
N SER A 276 -0.72 -5.11 23.79
CA SER A 276 -1.24 -5.43 25.13
C SER A 276 -0.17 -6.03 26.04
N ASN A 277 0.89 -6.60 25.46
CA ASN A 277 1.96 -7.26 26.20
C ASN A 277 3.29 -6.54 26.01
N MET A 278 4.26 -6.85 26.88
CA MET A 278 5.57 -6.22 26.84
C MET A 278 6.29 -6.50 25.53
N ILE A 279 6.72 -5.44 24.84
CA ILE A 279 7.57 -5.52 23.65
C ILE A 279 8.89 -6.20 24.02
N ILE A 280 9.22 -7.24 23.25
CA ILE A 280 10.52 -7.91 23.24
C ILE A 280 11.38 -7.37 22.10
N ASP A 281 10.79 -7.23 20.91
CA ASP A 281 11.51 -6.77 19.72
C ASP A 281 10.53 -6.10 18.74
N LEU A 282 10.76 -4.85 18.38
CA LEU A 282 9.93 -4.11 17.41
C LEU A 282 10.02 -4.66 16.00
N ASN A 283 10.94 -5.60 15.75
CA ASN A 283 11.18 -6.21 14.45
C ASN A 283 11.56 -5.16 13.38
N THR A 284 12.24 -4.08 13.79
CA THR A 284 12.49 -2.84 13.02
C THR A 284 13.03 -3.06 11.62
N ARG A 285 13.84 -4.11 11.40
CA ARG A 285 14.36 -4.47 10.07
C ARG A 285 13.25 -4.71 9.05
N PHE A 286 12.11 -5.23 9.50
CA PHE A 286 10.95 -5.50 8.67
C PHE A 286 9.89 -4.43 8.91
N SER A 287 9.59 -4.11 10.17
CA SER A 287 8.49 -3.19 10.51
C SER A 287 8.75 -1.72 10.23
N GLY A 288 10.03 -1.31 10.12
CA GLY A 288 10.43 0.10 10.08
C GLY A 288 10.16 0.90 11.36
N VAL A 289 9.52 0.31 12.38
CA VAL A 289 9.17 0.97 13.64
C VAL A 289 10.39 0.97 14.56
N LYS A 290 10.88 2.18 14.90
CA LYS A 290 12.04 2.40 15.78
C LYS A 290 11.67 2.65 17.24
N THR A 291 10.47 3.17 17.48
CA THR A 291 9.93 3.47 18.82
C THR A 291 8.40 3.44 18.78
N LEU A 292 7.78 3.15 19.92
CA LEU A 292 6.33 3.29 20.14
C LEU A 292 5.99 4.57 20.91
N GLU A 293 6.97 5.46 21.12
CA GLU A 293 6.74 6.77 21.69
C GLU A 293 5.71 7.54 20.86
N GLY A 294 4.68 8.06 21.53
CA GLY A 294 3.58 8.76 20.87
C GLY A 294 2.47 7.86 20.32
N ALA A 295 2.53 6.53 20.50
CA ALA A 295 1.39 5.65 20.23
C ALA A 295 0.18 6.07 21.09
N LYS A 296 -0.95 6.34 20.43
CA LYS A 296 -2.17 6.87 21.08
C LYS A 296 -3.24 5.81 21.31
N TYR A 297 -3.13 4.69 20.60
CA TYR A 297 -4.17 3.68 20.52
C TYR A 297 -3.62 2.32 20.94
N ASP A 298 -4.40 1.59 21.72
CA ASP A 298 -4.26 0.14 21.85
C ASP A 298 -5.04 -0.55 20.72
N LEU A 299 -5.12 -1.89 20.75
CA LEU A 299 -5.85 -2.65 19.73
C LEU A 299 -7.34 -2.26 19.67
N ASP A 300 -7.99 -2.02 20.79
CA ASP A 300 -9.41 -1.64 20.83
C ASP A 300 -9.64 -0.26 20.22
N GLY A 301 -8.80 0.70 20.58
CA GLY A 301 -8.81 2.06 20.06
C GLY A 301 -8.57 2.10 18.57
N ILE A 302 -7.55 1.38 18.07
CA ILE A 302 -7.23 1.38 16.65
C ILE A 302 -8.30 0.68 15.82
N ARG A 303 -8.94 -0.38 16.35
CA ARG A 303 -10.11 -1.02 15.70
C ARG A 303 -11.30 -0.08 15.60
N LYS A 304 -11.61 0.65 16.68
CA LYS A 304 -12.67 1.68 16.65
C LYS A 304 -12.40 2.73 15.57
N LYS A 305 -11.14 3.17 15.43
CA LYS A 305 -10.71 4.08 14.37
C LYS A 305 -10.84 3.48 12.98
N LEU A 306 -10.40 2.24 12.80
CA LEU A 306 -10.59 1.50 11.54
C LEU A 306 -12.08 1.42 11.14
N PHE A 307 -12.96 1.17 12.09
CA PHE A 307 -14.41 1.06 11.87
C PHE A 307 -15.14 2.38 11.57
N GLU A 308 -14.44 3.51 11.66
CA GLU A 308 -14.92 4.78 11.11
C GLU A 308 -14.94 4.73 9.57
N TYR A 309 -14.04 3.95 8.95
CA TYR A 309 -13.88 3.83 7.50
C TYR A 309 -14.34 2.48 6.93
N VAL A 310 -14.32 1.42 7.74
CA VAL A 310 -14.57 0.03 7.34
C VAL A 310 -15.80 -0.54 8.02
N ASP A 311 -16.65 -1.19 7.23
CA ASP A 311 -17.73 -2.04 7.70
C ASP A 311 -17.71 -3.43 7.09
N GLN A 312 -18.72 -4.26 7.39
CA GLN A 312 -18.82 -5.62 6.88
C GLN A 312 -18.89 -5.71 5.34
N ASP A 313 -19.32 -4.66 4.65
CA ASP A 313 -19.45 -4.60 3.20
C ASP A 313 -18.26 -3.92 2.51
N THR A 314 -17.45 -3.15 3.25
CA THR A 314 -16.20 -2.56 2.74
C THR A 314 -15.26 -3.66 2.27
N ILE A 315 -14.78 -3.57 1.03
CA ILE A 315 -13.77 -4.50 0.53
C ILE A 315 -12.39 -4.06 1.04
N ILE A 316 -11.65 -4.99 1.64
CA ILE A 316 -10.29 -4.78 2.09
C ILE A 316 -9.33 -5.44 1.09
N VAL A 317 -8.38 -4.68 0.54
CA VAL A 317 -7.32 -5.20 -0.33
C VAL A 317 -5.94 -5.17 0.35
N GLY A 318 -5.12 -6.17 0.08
CA GLY A 318 -3.74 -6.22 0.59
C GLY A 318 -2.94 -7.40 0.04
N HIS A 319 -1.86 -7.77 0.72
CA HIS A 319 -0.96 -8.84 0.31
C HIS A 319 -0.68 -9.82 1.44
N GLY A 320 -1.33 -10.99 1.41
CA GLY A 320 -1.21 -11.97 2.48
C GLY A 320 -1.80 -11.45 3.80
N LEU A 321 -3.01 -10.87 3.73
CA LEU A 321 -3.63 -10.20 4.87
C LEU A 321 -4.05 -11.15 5.99
N GLU A 322 -3.86 -12.48 5.88
CA GLU A 322 -4.26 -13.38 6.96
C GLU A 322 -3.53 -13.03 8.28
N ASN A 323 -2.29 -12.56 8.18
CA ASN A 323 -1.48 -12.17 9.34
C ASN A 323 -1.95 -10.84 9.93
N ASP A 324 -2.28 -9.88 9.07
CA ASP A 324 -2.86 -8.59 9.43
C ASP A 324 -4.22 -8.77 10.12
N MET A 325 -5.10 -9.60 9.57
CA MET A 325 -6.41 -9.93 10.15
C MET A 325 -6.25 -10.64 11.49
N CYS A 326 -5.25 -11.52 11.63
CA CYS A 326 -4.90 -12.12 12.91
C CYS A 326 -4.43 -11.08 13.92
N ALA A 327 -3.49 -10.19 13.54
CA ALA A 327 -2.94 -9.15 14.41
C ALA A 327 -4.01 -8.14 14.84
N LEU A 328 -4.91 -7.78 13.93
CA LEU A 328 -6.09 -6.93 14.19
C LEU A 328 -7.19 -7.65 14.98
N ARG A 329 -7.11 -8.97 15.17
CA ARG A 329 -8.21 -9.78 15.73
C ARG A 329 -9.53 -9.48 15.02
N LEU A 330 -9.49 -9.47 13.68
CA LEU A 330 -10.62 -9.07 12.83
C LEU A 330 -11.04 -10.24 11.93
N VAL A 331 -12.31 -10.63 12.01
CA VAL A 331 -12.97 -11.51 11.03
C VAL A 331 -13.63 -10.64 9.99
N HIS A 332 -13.17 -10.75 8.74
CA HIS A 332 -13.71 -10.01 7.59
C HIS A 332 -13.69 -10.87 6.33
N THR A 333 -14.83 -10.98 5.63
CA THR A 333 -14.98 -11.89 4.47
C THR A 333 -14.90 -11.18 3.13
N LYS A 334 -15.06 -9.86 3.09
CA LYS A 334 -14.90 -9.05 1.87
C LYS A 334 -13.43 -8.67 1.67
N VAL A 335 -12.61 -9.65 1.34
CA VAL A 335 -11.16 -9.49 1.17
C VAL A 335 -10.73 -9.73 -0.28
N VAL A 336 -9.85 -8.87 -0.78
CA VAL A 336 -9.13 -9.05 -2.04
C VAL A 336 -7.65 -9.21 -1.70
N ASP A 337 -7.12 -10.42 -1.80
CA ASP A 337 -5.71 -10.69 -1.53
C ASP A 337 -4.92 -10.80 -2.85
N THR A 338 -3.90 -9.97 -3.01
CA THR A 338 -3.03 -9.99 -4.19
C THR A 338 -2.28 -11.31 -4.37
N VAL A 339 -2.08 -12.10 -3.30
CA VAL A 339 -1.57 -13.47 -3.37
C VAL A 339 -2.53 -14.38 -4.15
N ILE A 340 -3.84 -14.20 -3.98
CA ILE A 340 -4.89 -14.95 -4.71
C ILE A 340 -4.99 -14.45 -6.15
N LEU A 341 -4.93 -13.13 -6.36
CA LEU A 341 -5.01 -12.54 -7.70
C LEU A 341 -3.83 -12.98 -8.58
N TYR A 342 -2.65 -13.10 -7.99
CA TYR A 342 -1.41 -13.45 -8.68
C TYR A 342 -0.78 -14.70 -8.05
N PRO A 343 -1.36 -15.89 -8.27
CA PRO A 343 -0.88 -17.11 -7.65
C PRO A 343 0.52 -17.45 -8.13
N HIS A 344 1.32 -18.03 -7.24
CA HIS A 344 2.62 -18.55 -7.61
C HIS A 344 2.46 -19.80 -8.49
N ARG A 345 3.35 -20.00 -9.48
CA ARG A 345 3.26 -21.11 -10.44
C ARG A 345 3.31 -22.50 -9.78
N ALA A 346 3.98 -22.60 -8.63
CA ALA A 346 4.10 -23.84 -7.87
C ALA A 346 2.92 -24.10 -6.91
N GLY A 347 1.93 -23.19 -6.85
CA GLY A 347 0.83 -23.26 -5.88
C GLY A 347 1.27 -22.96 -4.44
N LEU A 348 0.29 -22.96 -3.53
CA LEU A 348 0.55 -22.82 -2.09
C LEU A 348 1.38 -24.01 -1.57
N PRO A 349 2.24 -23.81 -0.56
CA PRO A 349 2.42 -22.60 0.25
C PRO A 349 3.35 -21.54 -0.39
N PHE A 350 3.85 -21.75 -1.62
CA PHE A 350 4.68 -20.76 -2.30
C PHE A 350 3.85 -19.56 -2.74
N ARG A 351 4.34 -18.35 -2.47
CA ARG A 351 3.67 -17.09 -2.79
C ARG A 351 4.64 -16.15 -3.52
N ASN A 352 4.12 -15.35 -4.46
CA ASN A 352 4.89 -14.24 -5.00
C ASN A 352 5.01 -13.17 -3.90
N SER A 353 6.20 -12.56 -3.74
CA SER A 353 6.33 -11.42 -2.82
C SER A 353 5.70 -10.16 -3.40
N LEU A 354 5.21 -9.26 -2.54
CA LEU A 354 4.69 -7.95 -2.95
C LEU A 354 5.70 -7.20 -3.83
N ARG A 355 6.97 -7.14 -3.39
CA ARG A 355 8.07 -6.57 -4.18
C ARG A 355 8.22 -7.20 -5.57
N GLY A 356 8.10 -8.52 -5.67
CA GLY A 356 8.17 -9.24 -6.95
C GLY A 356 6.98 -8.91 -7.87
N LEU A 357 5.77 -8.79 -7.30
CA LEU A 357 4.58 -8.39 -8.03
C LEU A 357 4.64 -6.92 -8.47
N ALA A 358 5.06 -6.01 -7.59
CA ALA A 358 5.21 -4.59 -7.90
C ALA A 358 6.15 -4.37 -9.09
N SER A 359 7.31 -5.05 -9.09
CA SER A 359 8.29 -4.95 -10.17
C SER A 359 7.79 -5.58 -11.47
N SER A 360 7.19 -6.76 -11.41
CA SER A 360 6.76 -7.48 -12.62
C SER A 360 5.50 -6.89 -13.26
N VAL A 361 4.51 -6.50 -12.45
CA VAL A 361 3.18 -6.06 -12.88
C VAL A 361 3.12 -4.55 -13.07
N THR A 362 3.51 -3.77 -12.06
CA THR A 362 3.38 -2.30 -12.07
C THR A 362 4.65 -1.57 -12.52
N LYS A 363 5.76 -2.29 -12.72
CA LYS A 363 7.09 -1.74 -13.03
C LYS A 363 7.61 -0.76 -11.96
N LYS A 364 7.20 -0.97 -10.71
CA LYS A 364 7.61 -0.18 -9.55
C LYS A 364 8.59 -0.98 -8.70
N PHE A 365 9.56 -0.29 -8.13
CA PHE A 365 10.49 -0.85 -7.15
C PHE A 365 10.08 -0.30 -5.79
N ILE A 366 9.88 -1.20 -4.83
CA ILE A 366 9.40 -0.92 -3.47
C ILE A 366 10.27 -1.69 -2.48
N GLN A 367 10.25 -1.28 -1.21
CA GLN A 367 11.03 -1.91 -0.13
C GLN A 367 12.54 -1.98 -0.45
N ASP A 368 13.08 -0.95 -1.12
CA ASP A 368 14.51 -0.84 -1.46
C ASP A 368 15.34 -0.14 -0.37
N SER A 369 14.68 0.45 0.64
CA SER A 369 15.33 1.10 1.77
C SER A 369 15.88 0.08 2.78
N SER A 370 16.93 0.46 3.49
CA SER A 370 17.46 -0.32 4.62
C SER A 370 16.73 -0.06 5.94
N ASP A 371 15.79 0.88 5.96
CA ASP A 371 15.12 1.38 7.16
C ASP A 371 13.89 0.57 7.57
N GLY A 372 13.54 -0.50 6.84
CA GLY A 372 12.34 -1.31 7.05
C GLY A 372 11.31 -1.11 5.94
N HIS A 373 10.17 -1.78 6.05
CA HIS A 373 9.06 -1.61 5.10
C HIS A 373 8.31 -0.30 5.36
N ASP A 374 7.70 0.23 4.31
CA ASP A 374 6.78 1.35 4.40
C ASP A 374 5.37 0.86 4.10
N SER A 375 4.62 0.58 5.18
CA SER A 375 3.21 0.16 5.10
C SER A 375 2.32 1.04 4.22
N LEU A 376 2.62 2.34 4.06
CA LEU A 376 1.87 3.22 3.14
C LEU A 376 2.17 2.89 1.67
N GLU A 377 3.43 2.64 1.35
CA GLU A 377 3.86 2.17 0.02
C GLU A 377 3.24 0.80 -0.28
N ASP A 378 3.30 -0.13 0.68
CA ASP A 378 2.83 -1.50 0.51
C ASP A 378 1.31 -1.56 0.31
N ALA A 379 0.51 -0.87 1.13
CA ALA A 379 -0.93 -0.76 0.95
C ALA A 379 -1.32 -0.09 -0.39
N SER A 380 -0.59 0.97 -0.77
CA SER A 380 -0.81 1.70 -2.02
C SER A 380 -0.53 0.84 -3.27
N ILE A 381 0.50 0.00 -3.23
CA ILE A 381 0.82 -0.92 -4.32
C ILE A 381 -0.26 -2.00 -4.50
N CYS A 382 -0.89 -2.46 -3.42
CA CYS A 382 -1.97 -3.43 -3.51
C CYS A 382 -3.15 -2.91 -4.34
N ILE A 383 -3.47 -1.62 -4.25
CA ILE A 383 -4.48 -0.96 -5.10
C ILE A 383 -4.03 -0.93 -6.55
N ASP A 384 -2.77 -0.59 -6.82
CA ASP A 384 -2.24 -0.54 -8.19
C ASP A 384 -2.23 -1.94 -8.83
N LEU A 385 -1.90 -2.98 -8.06
CA LEU A 385 -1.98 -4.37 -8.49
C LEU A 385 -3.42 -4.78 -8.82
N LEU A 386 -4.39 -4.46 -7.96
CA LEU A 386 -5.81 -4.72 -8.21
C LEU A 386 -6.31 -4.01 -9.48
N LYS A 387 -5.96 -2.73 -9.67
CA LYS A 387 -6.27 -1.97 -10.89
C LYS A 387 -5.73 -2.68 -12.13
N GLN A 388 -4.46 -3.09 -12.12
CA GLN A 388 -3.84 -3.80 -13.24
C GLN A 388 -4.48 -5.18 -13.49
N TYR A 389 -4.88 -5.89 -12.44
CA TYR A 389 -5.58 -7.17 -12.56
C TYR A 389 -6.90 -7.01 -13.31
N ILE A 390 -7.72 -6.03 -12.91
CA ILE A 390 -9.02 -5.76 -13.52
C ILE A 390 -8.85 -5.34 -14.99
N ILE A 391 -7.88 -4.48 -15.30
CA ILE A 391 -7.60 -4.06 -16.68
C ILE A 391 -7.24 -5.26 -17.56
N ARG A 392 -6.37 -6.16 -17.06
CA ARG A 392 -5.93 -7.35 -17.82
C ARG A 392 -7.04 -8.36 -18.05
N LYS A 393 -8.01 -8.48 -17.13
CA LYS A 393 -9.17 -9.38 -17.31
C LYS A 393 -10.25 -8.86 -18.26
N LYS A 394 -10.23 -7.56 -18.59
CA LYS A 394 -11.14 -6.98 -19.59
C LYS A 394 -10.64 -7.16 -21.03
N GLN A 395 -9.35 -7.44 -21.21
CA GLN A 395 -8.70 -7.75 -22.50
C GLN A 395 -8.75 -9.24 -22.75
#